data_AF-A0A7S3UNC8-F1
#
_entry.id   AF-A0A7S3UNC8-F1
#
_cell.length_a   1.000
_cell.length_b   1.000
_cell.length_c   1.000
_cell.angle_alpha   90.00
_cell.angle_beta   90.00
_cell.angle_gamma   90.00
#
_symmetry.space_group_name_H-M   'P 1'
#
loop_
_entity.id
_entity.type
_entity.pdbx_description
1 polymer ?
#
loop_
_entity_poly.entity_id
_entity_poly.type
_entity_poly.pdbx_seq_one_letter_code
_entity_poly.pdbx_strand_id
1 'polypeptide(L)'
;MGMHYRPRSLPDFPYKAMDYLNAVVSLGVVVYAVTSFGPSYEAQKDSFGGKLLAKVGLMDLDMKPRNPVQQGSKWGFLYVIIVVLSFAWYSVRPGTYAFNTGMFCCVYEVMTAIALLPQLWMFWTDKKVSSALANFVALTALNRFFTLSFWVLIPWAFPWATPSNRTNQMISEAGNLLILADFMYYYIQARLQGKTEIVLPSHSDEV
;
A
#
# COMPACT_ATOMS: atom_id res chain seq x y z
N MET A 1 -2.46 4.09 -24.96
CA MET A 1 -3.24 3.34 -23.95
C MET A 1 -3.42 4.23 -22.74
N GLY A 2 -4.64 4.73 -22.49
CA GLY A 2 -4.92 5.61 -21.35
C GLY A 2 -5.20 4.78 -20.11
N MET A 3 -4.19 4.58 -19.25
CA MET A 3 -4.37 3.96 -17.93
C MET A 3 -4.93 4.96 -16.90
N HIS A 4 -4.62 6.25 -17.09
CA HIS A 4 -5.16 7.33 -16.29
C HIS A 4 -6.48 7.82 -16.89
N TYR A 5 -7.46 8.11 -16.01
CA TYR A 5 -8.57 8.93 -16.42
C TYR A 5 -8.04 10.33 -16.77
N ARG A 6 -8.21 10.73 -18.03
CA ARG A 6 -7.80 12.03 -18.54
C ARG A 6 -9.03 12.77 -19.05
N PRO A 7 -9.43 13.90 -18.44
CA PRO A 7 -10.43 14.78 -19.03
C PRO A 7 -10.00 15.19 -20.44
N ARG A 8 -10.92 15.20 -21.41
CA ARG A 8 -10.62 15.59 -22.80
C ARG A 8 -10.08 17.02 -22.93
N SER A 9 -10.35 17.88 -21.95
CA SER A 9 -9.96 19.30 -21.92
C SER A 9 -8.52 19.55 -21.47
N LEU A 10 -7.83 18.55 -20.91
CA LEU A 10 -6.47 18.74 -20.37
C LEU A 10 -5.39 18.15 -21.30
N PRO A 11 -4.23 18.83 -21.42
CA PRO A 11 -3.13 18.31 -22.22
C PRO A 11 -2.58 17.00 -21.64
N ASP A 12 -2.01 16.16 -22.51
CA ASP A 12 -1.50 14.84 -22.14
C ASP A 12 -0.15 14.90 -21.40
N PHE A 13 0.64 15.94 -21.70
CA PHE A 13 2.00 16.09 -21.21
C PHE A 13 2.13 16.08 -19.67
N PRO A 14 1.31 16.80 -18.89
CA PRO A 14 1.42 16.79 -17.42
C PRO A 14 1.26 15.41 -16.80
N TYR A 15 0.35 14.58 -17.32
CA TYR A 15 0.12 13.23 -16.79
C TYR A 15 1.33 12.34 -17.01
N LYS A 16 1.85 12.31 -18.24
CA LYS A 16 3.07 11.55 -18.58
C LYS A 16 4.27 12.06 -17.79
N ALA A 17 4.44 13.37 -17.66
CA ALA A 17 5.52 13.97 -16.89
C ALA A 17 5.47 13.52 -15.42
N MET A 18 4.29 13.48 -14.82
CA MET A 18 4.10 12.99 -13.46
C MET A 18 4.42 11.49 -13.32
N ASP A 19 4.04 10.66 -14.29
CA ASP A 19 4.36 9.23 -14.28
C ASP A 19 5.88 9.00 -14.33
N TYR A 20 6.59 9.71 -15.22
CA TYR A 20 8.04 9.64 -15.30
C TYR A 20 8.72 10.18 -14.05
N LEU A 21 8.24 11.30 -13.51
CA LEU A 21 8.79 11.89 -12.30
C LEU A 21 8.63 10.94 -11.12
N ASN A 22 7.44 10.36 -10.93
CA ASN A 22 7.18 9.38 -9.88
C ASN A 22 8.10 8.16 -10.04
N ALA A 23 8.23 7.62 -11.24
CA ALA A 23 9.11 6.46 -11.48
C ALA A 23 10.58 6.76 -11.16
N VAL A 24 11.11 7.90 -11.64
CA VAL A 24 12.51 8.30 -11.43
C VAL A 24 12.77 8.61 -9.96
N VAL A 25 11.88 9.36 -9.30
CA VAL A 25 12.03 9.70 -7.88
C VAL A 25 11.92 8.44 -7.03
N SER A 26 10.93 7.57 -7.26
CA SER A 26 10.79 6.31 -6.51
C SER A 26 12.01 5.41 -6.68
N LEU A 27 12.53 5.25 -7.91
CA LEU A 27 13.75 4.49 -8.14
C LEU A 27 14.95 5.12 -7.44
N GLY A 28 15.10 6.45 -7.52
CA GLY A 28 16.15 7.19 -6.83
C GLY A 28 16.10 7.01 -5.32
N VAL A 29 14.91 7.08 -4.71
CA VAL A 29 14.71 6.83 -3.27
C VAL A 29 15.08 5.40 -2.90
N VAL A 30 14.65 4.40 -3.68
CA VAL A 30 14.99 2.99 -3.42
C VAL A 30 16.50 2.77 -3.51
N VAL A 31 17.14 3.23 -4.58
CA VAL A 31 18.59 3.10 -4.76
C VAL A 31 19.32 3.76 -3.61
N TYR A 32 18.98 5.01 -3.29
CA TYR A 32 19.59 5.76 -2.20
C TYR A 32 19.37 5.09 -0.83
N ALA A 33 18.17 4.61 -0.55
CA ALA A 33 17.86 3.90 0.68
C ALA A 33 18.70 2.62 0.83
N VAL A 34 18.79 1.82 -0.23
CA VAL A 34 19.55 0.56 -0.22
C VAL A 34 21.06 0.82 -0.11
N THR A 35 21.60 1.78 -0.85
CA THR A 35 23.05 2.04 -0.84
C THR A 35 23.54 2.76 0.40
N SER A 36 22.75 3.70 0.92
CA SER A 36 23.18 4.56 2.04
C SER A 36 22.73 4.05 3.40
N PHE A 37 21.56 3.40 3.47
CA PHE A 37 20.93 2.95 4.73
C PHE A 37 20.74 1.43 4.81
N GLY A 38 21.25 0.67 3.83
CA GLY A 38 21.26 -0.79 3.87
C GLY A 38 21.85 -1.36 5.18
N PRO A 39 22.98 -0.86 5.72
CA PRO A 39 23.53 -1.33 6.98
C PRO A 39 22.65 -1.04 8.21
N SER A 40 21.84 0.01 8.16
CA SER A 40 20.90 0.38 9.22
C SER A 40 19.53 -0.30 9.10
N TYR A 41 19.34 -1.17 8.11
CA TYR A 41 18.06 -1.84 7.89
C TYR A 41 17.82 -2.93 8.96
N GLU A 42 16.73 -2.78 9.70
CA GLU A 42 16.36 -3.66 10.81
C GLU A 42 15.61 -4.92 10.31
N ALA A 43 16.32 -5.80 9.60
CA ALA A 43 15.75 -7.01 8.99
C ALA A 43 15.04 -7.97 9.98
N GLN A 44 15.36 -7.89 11.26
CA GLN A 44 14.70 -8.70 12.29
C GLN A 44 13.27 -8.23 12.59
N LYS A 45 12.99 -6.93 12.41
CA LYS A 45 11.67 -6.35 12.65
C LYS A 45 10.72 -6.58 11.48
N ASP A 46 11.25 -6.59 10.25
CA ASP A 46 10.52 -6.90 9.02
C ASP A 46 10.29 -8.42 8.87
N SER A 47 9.48 -8.95 9.79
CA SER A 47 9.17 -10.38 9.92
C SER A 47 7.77 -10.72 9.42
N PHE A 48 7.10 -9.80 8.71
CA PHE A 48 5.70 -9.91 8.30
C PHE A 48 5.39 -11.24 7.60
N GLY A 49 6.10 -11.55 6.51
CA GLY A 49 5.86 -12.77 5.75
C GLY A 49 6.19 -14.05 6.51
N GLY A 50 7.27 -14.05 7.30
CA GLY A 50 7.69 -15.20 8.10
C GLY A 50 6.69 -15.55 9.20
N LYS A 51 6.19 -14.55 9.94
CA LYS A 51 5.19 -14.75 10.99
C LYS A 51 3.84 -15.18 10.44
N LEU A 52 3.43 -14.65 9.28
CA LEU A 52 2.18 -15.05 8.66
C LEU A 52 2.24 -16.48 8.10
N LEU A 53 3.34 -16.85 7.43
CA LEU A 53 3.59 -18.23 6.99
C LEU A 53 3.60 -19.21 8.16
N ALA A 54 4.19 -18.82 9.28
CA ALA A 54 4.19 -19.64 10.49
C ALA A 54 2.80 -19.81 11.10
N LYS A 55 1.99 -18.75 11.12
CA LYS A 55 0.61 -18.82 11.60
C LYS A 55 -0.25 -19.77 10.76
N VAL A 56 0.05 -19.90 9.47
CA VAL A 56 -0.62 -20.83 8.55
C VAL A 56 0.00 -22.24 8.60
N GLY A 57 1.01 -22.48 9.44
CA GLY A 57 1.68 -23.78 9.60
C GLY A 57 2.64 -24.13 8.46
N LEU A 58 3.02 -23.16 7.63
CA LEU A 58 3.90 -23.36 6.47
C LEU A 58 5.38 -23.07 6.77
N MET A 59 5.72 -22.55 7.95
CA MET A 59 7.09 -22.22 8.35
C MET A 59 7.29 -22.26 9.86
N ASP A 60 8.33 -22.93 10.34
CA ASP A 60 8.71 -22.88 11.76
C ASP A 60 9.50 -21.60 12.08
N LEU A 61 9.07 -20.84 13.09
CA LEU A 61 9.71 -19.58 13.51
C LEU A 61 11.03 -19.77 14.23
N ASP A 62 11.25 -20.95 14.81
CA ASP A 62 12.38 -21.24 15.70
C ASP A 62 13.64 -21.73 14.95
N MET A 63 13.55 -21.92 13.63
CA MET A 63 14.72 -22.25 12.83
C MET A 63 15.49 -20.99 12.44
N LYS A 64 16.73 -20.86 12.97
CA LYS A 64 17.77 -20.01 12.38
C LYS A 64 17.74 -20.22 10.85
N PRO A 65 17.67 -19.16 10.02
CA PRO A 65 17.61 -19.30 8.58
C PRO A 65 18.91 -19.94 8.09
N ARG A 66 18.89 -21.27 7.95
CA ARG A 66 20.05 -22.08 7.58
C ARG A 66 20.13 -22.28 6.07
N ASN A 67 19.03 -22.01 5.35
CA ASN A 67 18.89 -22.23 3.92
C ASN A 67 18.47 -20.97 3.15
N PRO A 68 19.10 -20.65 2.01
CA PRO A 68 18.75 -19.50 1.16
C PRO A 68 17.29 -19.54 0.66
N VAL A 69 16.71 -20.74 0.55
CA VAL A 69 15.29 -20.95 0.17
C VAL A 69 14.32 -20.37 1.21
N GLN A 70 14.60 -20.52 2.51
CA GLN A 70 13.78 -19.94 3.58
C GLN A 70 13.93 -18.42 3.68
N GLN A 71 15.08 -17.88 3.26
CA GLN A 71 15.26 -16.44 3.20
C GLN A 71 14.49 -15.87 2.00
N GLY A 72 14.57 -16.52 0.84
CA GLY A 72 13.80 -16.18 -0.36
C GLY A 72 12.28 -16.25 -0.16
N SER A 73 11.78 -17.22 0.64
CA SER A 73 10.34 -17.32 0.92
C SER A 73 9.80 -16.15 1.74
N LYS A 74 10.59 -15.56 2.66
CA LYS A 74 10.17 -14.37 3.42
C LYS A 74 9.94 -13.17 2.51
N TRP A 75 10.86 -12.91 1.58
CA TRP A 75 10.77 -11.80 0.63
C TRP A 75 9.75 -12.05 -0.48
N GLY A 76 9.65 -13.30 -0.95
CA GLY A 76 8.73 -13.70 -2.02
C GLY A 76 7.26 -13.79 -1.60
N PHE A 77 7.00 -13.96 -0.30
CA PHE A 77 5.64 -14.17 0.22
C PHE A 77 4.66 -13.06 -0.19
N LEU A 78 5.06 -11.80 -0.04
CA LEU A 78 4.20 -10.67 -0.39
C LEU A 78 3.88 -10.66 -1.88
N TYR A 79 4.86 -10.96 -2.73
CA TYR A 79 4.67 -11.05 -4.17
C TYR A 79 3.72 -12.18 -4.56
N VAL A 80 3.80 -13.34 -3.90
CA VAL A 80 2.87 -14.46 -4.13
C VAL A 80 1.44 -14.05 -3.76
N ILE A 81 1.24 -13.40 -2.60
CA ILE A 81 -0.07 -12.87 -2.22
C ILE A 81 -0.57 -11.87 -3.26
N ILE A 82 0.28 -10.92 -3.67
CA ILE A 82 -0.08 -9.91 -4.66
C ILE A 82 -0.56 -10.59 -5.95
N VAL A 83 0.18 -11.59 -6.45
CA VAL A 83 -0.21 -12.33 -7.66
C VAL A 83 -1.56 -13.02 -7.46
N VAL A 84 -1.75 -13.79 -6.38
CA VAL A 84 -3.00 -14.51 -6.10
C VAL A 84 -4.19 -13.55 -6.00
N LEU A 85 -4.06 -12.47 -5.24
CA LEU A 85 -5.11 -11.47 -5.08
C LEU A 85 -5.35 -10.69 -6.36
N SER A 86 -4.34 -10.51 -7.21
CA SER A 86 -4.52 -9.87 -8.52
C SER A 86 -5.34 -10.72 -9.47
N PHE A 87 -5.14 -12.05 -9.47
CA PHE A 87 -5.96 -12.97 -10.26
C PHE A 87 -7.40 -13.04 -9.74
N ALA A 88 -7.58 -13.07 -8.42
CA ALA A 88 -8.90 -13.00 -7.81
C ALA A 88 -9.62 -11.68 -8.15
N TRP A 89 -8.90 -10.56 -8.05
CA TRP A 89 -9.42 -9.23 -8.38
C TRP A 89 -9.75 -9.09 -9.87
N TYR A 90 -8.92 -9.63 -10.76
CA TYR A 90 -9.20 -9.66 -12.20
C TYR A 90 -10.49 -10.44 -12.53
N SER A 91 -10.79 -11.49 -11.77
CA SER A 91 -12.00 -12.31 -11.98
C SER A 91 -13.29 -11.59 -11.59
N VAL A 92 -13.23 -10.65 -10.63
CA VAL A 92 -14.37 -9.82 -10.20
C VAL A 92 -14.48 -8.55 -11.05
N ARG A 93 -13.38 -8.11 -11.67
CA ARG A 93 -13.32 -6.90 -12.46
C ARG A 93 -14.05 -7.07 -13.80
N PRO A 94 -15.00 -6.20 -14.16
CA PRO A 94 -15.60 -6.20 -15.48
C PRO A 94 -14.54 -6.02 -16.57
N GLY A 95 -14.53 -6.92 -17.56
CA GLY A 95 -13.56 -6.93 -18.65
C GLY A 95 -13.62 -5.66 -19.49
N THR A 96 -12.77 -4.68 -19.16
CA THR A 96 -12.72 -3.39 -19.87
C THR A 96 -11.47 -3.26 -20.76
N TYR A 97 -10.46 -4.09 -20.52
CA TYR A 97 -9.16 -4.05 -21.19
C TYR A 97 -8.70 -5.44 -21.62
N ALA A 98 -7.76 -5.51 -22.57
CA ALA A 98 -7.07 -6.75 -22.90
C ALA A 98 -6.38 -7.35 -21.67
N PHE A 99 -6.25 -8.68 -21.63
CA PHE A 99 -5.76 -9.43 -20.47
C PHE A 99 -4.50 -8.82 -19.83
N ASN A 100 -3.46 -8.54 -20.62
CA ASN A 100 -2.20 -8.00 -20.09
C ASN A 100 -2.38 -6.65 -19.39
N THR A 101 -3.13 -5.73 -19.99
CA THR A 101 -3.40 -4.41 -19.40
C THR A 101 -4.32 -4.52 -18.19
N GLY A 102 -5.34 -5.38 -18.27
CA GLY A 102 -6.25 -5.63 -17.16
C GLY A 102 -5.54 -6.22 -15.94
N MET A 103 -4.71 -7.24 -16.15
CA MET A 103 -3.88 -7.85 -15.12
C MET A 103 -2.85 -6.88 -14.54
N PHE A 104 -2.17 -6.09 -15.38
CA PHE A 104 -1.23 -5.07 -14.90
C PHE A 104 -1.90 -4.07 -13.94
N CYS A 105 -3.09 -3.57 -14.30
CA CYS A 105 -3.86 -2.70 -13.41
C CYS A 105 -4.23 -3.41 -12.10
N CYS A 106 -4.67 -4.67 -12.15
CA CYS A 106 -5.02 -5.42 -10.95
C CYS A 106 -3.81 -5.63 -10.03
N VAL A 107 -2.65 -5.97 -10.61
CA VAL A 107 -1.38 -6.07 -9.88
C VAL A 107 -1.02 -4.74 -9.24
N TYR A 108 -1.13 -3.64 -9.98
CA TYR A 108 -0.85 -2.31 -9.44
C TYR A 108 -1.79 -1.93 -8.28
N GLU A 109 -3.11 -2.14 -8.42
CA GLU A 109 -4.12 -1.85 -7.39
C GLU A 109 -3.90 -2.70 -6.13
N VAL A 110 -3.70 -4.01 -6.29
CA VAL A 110 -3.46 -4.95 -5.18
C VAL A 110 -2.12 -4.69 -4.50
N MET A 111 -1.04 -4.50 -5.26
CA MET A 111 0.28 -4.17 -4.72
C MET A 111 0.22 -2.87 -3.92
N THR A 112 -0.49 -1.87 -4.41
CA THR A 112 -0.66 -0.59 -3.72
C THR A 112 -1.38 -0.75 -2.38
N ALA A 113 -2.43 -1.58 -2.31
CA ALA A 113 -3.16 -1.85 -1.07
C ALA A 113 -2.31 -2.60 -0.04
N ILE A 114 -1.47 -3.52 -0.51
CA ILE A 114 -0.73 -4.47 0.34
C ILE A 114 0.65 -3.94 0.74
N ALA A 115 1.23 -3.02 -0.03
CA ALA A 115 2.59 -2.51 0.19
C ALA A 115 2.79 -1.87 1.57
N LEU A 116 1.74 -1.33 2.20
CA LEU A 116 1.82 -0.74 3.54
C LEU A 116 1.65 -1.76 4.66
N LEU A 117 1.17 -2.98 4.39
CA LEU A 117 0.93 -3.97 5.45
C LEU A 117 2.19 -4.35 6.23
N PRO A 118 3.35 -4.63 5.60
CA PRO A 118 4.59 -4.90 6.35
C PRO A 118 5.00 -3.71 7.22
N GLN A 119 4.82 -2.48 6.71
CA GLN A 119 5.16 -1.26 7.42
C GLN A 119 4.26 -1.04 8.65
N LEU A 120 2.95 -1.25 8.52
CA LEU A 120 2.00 -1.18 9.62
C LEU A 120 2.28 -2.28 10.65
N TRP A 121 2.61 -3.49 10.20
CA TRP A 121 2.99 -4.60 11.07
C TRP A 121 4.22 -4.26 11.92
N MET A 122 5.20 -3.58 11.34
CA MET A 122 6.38 -3.11 12.06
C MET A 122 6.00 -2.13 13.17
N PHE A 123 5.03 -1.22 12.93
CA PHE A 123 4.55 -0.30 13.96
C PHE A 123 3.85 -1.02 15.10
N TRP A 124 3.05 -2.03 14.81
CA TRP A 124 2.42 -2.86 15.83
C TRP A 124 3.43 -3.63 16.68
N THR A 125 4.58 -3.98 16.09
CA THR A 125 5.66 -4.69 16.81
C THR A 125 6.49 -3.73 17.67
N ASP A 126 6.90 -2.59 17.12
CA ASP A 126 7.78 -1.63 17.80
C ASP A 126 7.04 -0.66 18.72
N LYS A 127 5.73 -0.50 18.51
CA LYS A 127 4.77 0.36 19.24
C LYS A 127 5.05 1.86 19.18
N LYS A 128 6.28 2.28 18.86
CA LYS A 128 6.68 3.67 18.69
C LYS A 128 6.89 3.97 17.21
N VAL A 129 6.20 4.99 16.72
CA VAL A 129 6.33 5.44 15.34
C VAL A 129 6.89 6.85 15.33
N SER A 130 8.00 7.04 14.60
CA SER A 130 8.62 8.35 14.44
C SER A 130 7.66 9.31 13.73
N SER A 131 7.75 10.60 14.07
CA SER A 131 6.84 11.62 13.50
C SER A 131 6.91 11.70 11.97
N ALA A 132 8.11 11.57 11.38
CA ALA A 132 8.28 11.59 9.94
C ALA A 132 7.53 10.44 9.24
N LEU A 133 7.64 9.23 9.79
CA LEU A 133 7.03 8.04 9.23
C LEU A 133 5.52 8.02 9.46
N ALA A 134 5.07 8.52 10.61
CA ALA A 134 3.67 8.77 10.88
C ALA A 134 3.03 9.76 9.89
N ASN A 135 3.71 10.87 9.62
CA ASN A 135 3.26 11.85 8.63
C ASN A 135 3.22 11.26 7.22
N PHE A 136 4.19 10.41 6.85
CA PHE A 136 4.17 9.71 5.57
C PHE A 136 2.91 8.84 5.40
N VAL A 137 2.56 8.04 6.43
CA VAL A 137 1.35 7.22 6.38
C VAL A 137 0.08 8.08 6.36
N ALA A 138 0.04 9.16 7.15
CA ALA A 138 -1.09 10.09 7.16
C ALA A 138 -1.30 10.79 5.82
N LEU A 139 -0.22 11.27 5.17
CA LEU A 139 -0.28 11.85 3.82
C LEU A 139 -0.72 10.81 2.78
N THR A 140 -0.31 9.55 2.96
CA THR A 140 -0.76 8.46 2.09
C THR A 140 -2.27 8.23 2.25
N ALA A 141 -2.77 8.14 3.48
CA ALA A 141 -4.20 8.03 3.76
C ALA A 141 -4.99 9.23 3.19
N LEU A 142 -4.46 10.44 3.35
CA LEU A 142 -5.07 11.65 2.81
C LEU A 142 -5.14 11.64 1.26
N ASN A 143 -4.08 11.18 0.59
CA ASN A 143 -4.08 10.99 -0.86
C ASN A 143 -5.15 9.97 -1.30
N ARG A 144 -5.30 8.86 -0.58
CA ARG A 144 -6.36 7.85 -0.84
C ARG A 144 -7.75 8.45 -0.62
N PHE A 145 -7.93 9.25 0.42
CA PHE A 145 -9.18 9.95 0.70
C PHE A 145 -9.56 10.93 -0.42
N PHE A 146 -8.63 11.74 -0.91
CA PHE A 146 -8.91 12.65 -2.03
C PHE A 146 -9.18 11.90 -3.33
N THR A 147 -8.49 10.79 -3.57
CA THR A 147 -8.73 9.92 -4.74
C THR A 147 -10.13 9.31 -4.67
N LEU A 148 -10.54 8.78 -3.51
CA LEU A 148 -11.90 8.27 -3.30
C LEU A 148 -12.94 9.38 -3.48
N SER A 149 -12.71 10.55 -2.90
CA SER A 149 -13.61 11.71 -3.02
C SER A 149 -13.80 12.13 -4.47
N PHE A 150 -12.71 12.16 -5.26
CA PHE A 150 -12.77 12.40 -6.69
C PHE A 150 -13.69 11.39 -7.40
N TRP A 151 -13.50 10.09 -7.15
CA TRP A 151 -14.34 9.05 -7.77
C TRP A 151 -15.79 9.10 -7.31
N VAL A 152 -16.07 9.51 -6.07
CA VAL A 152 -17.44 9.71 -5.57
C VAL A 152 -18.11 10.88 -6.28
N LEU A 153 -17.41 12.02 -6.41
CA LEU A 153 -17.96 13.28 -6.89
C LEU A 153 -18.01 13.41 -8.41
N ILE A 154 -17.21 12.63 -9.16
CA ILE A 154 -17.14 12.77 -10.62
C ILE A 154 -18.47 12.65 -11.38
N PRO A 155 -19.45 11.81 -11.00
CA PRO A 155 -20.73 11.75 -11.69
C PRO A 155 -21.59 13.00 -11.49
N TRP A 156 -21.38 13.73 -10.38
CA TRP A 156 -22.09 14.98 -10.13
C TRP A 156 -21.51 16.13 -10.96
N ALA A 157 -20.18 16.18 -11.09
CA ALA A 157 -19.50 17.18 -11.90
C ALA A 157 -19.64 16.89 -13.42
N PHE A 158 -19.59 15.61 -13.82
CA PHE A 158 -19.55 15.18 -15.22
C PHE A 158 -20.45 13.94 -15.46
N PRO A 159 -21.78 14.06 -15.35
CA PRO A 159 -22.70 12.92 -15.47
C PRO A 159 -22.55 12.17 -16.80
N TRP A 160 -22.23 12.89 -17.88
CA TRP A 160 -22.11 12.36 -19.25
C TRP A 160 -20.76 11.71 -19.57
N ALA A 161 -19.78 11.80 -18.67
CA ALA A 161 -18.40 11.34 -18.90
C ALA A 161 -17.90 10.42 -17.78
N THR A 162 -18.80 9.77 -17.05
CA THR A 162 -18.46 8.91 -15.92
C THR A 162 -17.63 7.71 -16.38
N PRO A 163 -16.42 7.49 -15.83
CA PRO A 163 -15.57 6.37 -16.23
C PRO A 163 -16.14 5.01 -15.82
N SER A 164 -16.02 4.01 -16.70
CA SER A 164 -16.53 2.66 -16.45
C SER A 164 -15.80 1.91 -15.34
N ASN A 165 -14.54 2.26 -15.06
CA ASN A 165 -13.73 1.67 -13.99
C ASN A 165 -13.95 2.31 -12.61
N ARG A 166 -14.84 3.30 -12.49
CA ARG A 166 -15.09 4.06 -11.26
C ARG A 166 -15.34 3.18 -10.03
N THR A 167 -16.26 2.22 -10.14
CA THR A 167 -16.64 1.36 -9.00
C THR A 167 -15.45 0.60 -8.44
N ASN A 168 -14.61 0.05 -9.31
CA ASN A 168 -13.42 -0.70 -8.91
C ASN A 168 -12.41 0.21 -8.18
N GLN A 169 -12.23 1.42 -8.70
CA GLN A 169 -11.35 2.42 -8.09
C GLN A 169 -11.88 2.84 -6.71
N MET A 170 -13.19 3.06 -6.57
CA MET A 170 -13.81 3.35 -5.27
C MET A 170 -13.60 2.22 -4.26
N ILE A 171 -13.82 0.96 -4.66
CA ILE A 171 -13.63 -0.20 -3.78
C ILE A 171 -12.16 -0.32 -3.34
N SER A 172 -11.22 -0.16 -4.29
CA SER A 172 -9.78 -0.20 -4.01
C SER A 172 -9.37 0.89 -3.01
N GLU A 173 -9.78 2.13 -3.25
CA GLU A 173 -9.44 3.27 -2.38
C GLU A 173 -10.10 3.17 -1.00
N ALA A 174 -11.36 2.70 -0.94
CA ALA A 174 -12.04 2.42 0.33
C ALA A 174 -11.32 1.31 1.12
N GLY A 175 -10.90 0.22 0.46
CA GLY A 175 -10.13 -0.86 1.09
C GLY A 175 -8.79 -0.36 1.65
N ASN A 176 -8.08 0.48 0.91
CA ASN A 176 -6.85 1.13 1.39
C ASN A 176 -7.10 1.97 2.64
N LEU A 177 -8.17 2.77 2.65
CA LEU A 177 -8.54 3.58 3.81
C LEU A 177 -8.93 2.72 5.02
N LEU A 178 -9.63 1.61 4.82
CA LEU A 178 -9.99 0.69 5.91
C LEU A 178 -8.76 0.06 6.54
N ILE A 179 -7.77 -0.35 5.73
CA ILE A 179 -6.48 -0.87 6.23
C ILE A 179 -5.75 0.19 7.06
N LEU A 180 -5.84 1.46 6.68
CA LEU A 180 -5.15 2.57 7.35
C LEU A 180 -5.96 3.18 8.51
N ALA A 181 -7.25 2.90 8.61
CA ALA A 181 -8.17 3.59 9.52
C ALA A 181 -7.74 3.47 10.99
N ASP A 182 -7.31 2.28 11.38
CA ASP A 182 -6.86 1.97 12.73
C ASP A 182 -5.61 2.78 13.12
N PHE A 183 -4.59 2.82 12.26
CA PHE A 183 -3.43 3.68 12.47
C PHE A 183 -3.82 5.18 12.49
N MET A 184 -4.72 5.59 11.60
CA MET A 184 -5.18 6.99 11.51
C MET A 184 -5.92 7.45 12.77
N TYR A 185 -6.66 6.56 13.43
CA TYR A 185 -7.30 6.86 14.71
C TYR A 185 -6.26 7.29 15.76
N TYR A 186 -5.20 6.50 15.95
CA TYR A 186 -4.14 6.83 16.89
C TYR A 186 -3.30 8.04 16.46
N TYR A 187 -3.08 8.21 15.15
CA TYR A 187 -2.43 9.40 14.61
C TYR A 187 -3.18 10.68 14.98
N ILE A 188 -4.48 10.73 14.73
CA ILE A 188 -5.32 11.90 15.03
C ILE A 188 -5.36 12.14 16.53
N GLN A 189 -5.56 11.09 17.34
CA GLN A 189 -5.60 11.19 18.79
C GLN A 189 -4.29 11.75 19.36
N ALA A 190 -3.13 11.25 18.89
CA ALA A 190 -1.83 11.74 19.31
C ALA A 190 -1.62 13.22 18.97
N ARG A 191 -2.05 13.65 17.77
CA ARG A 191 -1.95 15.06 17.33
C ARG A 191 -2.86 15.99 18.12
N LEU A 192 -4.09 15.57 18.43
CA LEU A 192 -5.00 16.32 19.31
C LEU A 192 -4.45 16.48 20.74
N GLN A 193 -3.66 15.51 21.21
CA GLN A 193 -2.96 15.56 22.49
C GLN A 193 -1.62 16.32 22.45
N GLY A 194 -1.23 16.88 21.29
CA GLY A 194 0.05 17.58 21.12
C GLY A 194 1.29 16.68 21.14
N LYS A 195 1.12 15.35 21.00
CA LYS A 195 2.25 14.40 20.99
C LYS A 195 2.88 14.34 19.60
N THR A 196 4.21 14.38 19.57
CA THR A 196 5.00 14.28 18.33
C THR A 196 5.15 12.83 17.87
N GLU A 197 5.33 11.91 18.82
CA GLU A 197 5.42 10.46 18.58
C GLU A 197 4.07 9.78 18.77
N ILE A 198 3.83 8.74 17.97
CA ILE A 198 2.64 7.90 18.09
C ILE A 198 3.02 6.65 18.85
N VAL A 199 2.29 6.38 19.93
CA VAL A 199 2.39 5.15 20.71
C VAL A 199 1.11 4.36 20.47
N LEU A 200 1.24 3.18 19.86
CA LEU A 200 0.12 2.26 19.65
C LEU A 200 -0.15 1.47 20.95
N PRO A 201 -1.42 1.17 21.27
CA PRO A 201 -1.78 0.45 22.50
C PRO A 201 -1.28 -0.99 22.49
N SER A 202 -1.12 -1.57 23.68
CA SER A 202 -0.73 -2.97 23.81
C SER A 202 -1.98 -3.86 23.95
N HIS A 203 -1.94 -5.07 23.39
CA HIS A 203 -2.97 -6.11 23.63
C HIS A 203 -3.11 -6.49 25.12
N SER A 204 -2.28 -5.97 26.02
CA SER A 204 -2.38 -6.12 27.46
C SER A 204 -3.18 -5.01 28.16
N ASP A 205 -3.59 -3.95 27.45
CA ASP A 205 -4.38 -2.83 27.99
C ASP A 205 -5.89 -2.97 27.74
N GLU A 206 -6.33 -4.10 27.14
CA GLU A 206 -7.75 -4.43 26.89
C GLU A 206 -8.30 -5.54 27.82
N VAL A 207 -7.82 -5.61 29.07
CA VAL A 207 -8.39 -6.45 30.14
C VAL A 207 -9.01 -5.61 31.23
#